data_AF-A0A3N4I5W0-F1
#
_entry.id   AF-A0A3N4I5W0-F1
#
_cell.length_a   1.000
_cell.length_b   1.000
_cell.length_c   1.000
_cell.angle_alpha   90.00
_cell.angle_beta   90.00
_cell.angle_gamma   90.00
#
_symmetry.space_group_name_H-M   'P 1'
#
loop_
_entity.id
_entity.type
_entity.pdbx_description
1 polymer ?
#
loop_
_entity_poly.entity_id
_entity_poly.type
_entity_poly.pdbx_seq_one_letter_code
_entity_poly.pdbx_strand_id
1 'polypeptide(L)'
;MPPKLSPPQLRTLTTFFTSNLHKRTLASHAPPTMPHQPPSLSVLSTPLQIHSLQPPTGFTRDGFCRSYAQDPGQHTVAAIVTEDFLNFSAERGNNLRTLGPEMKEGCRWCLCVARWKEALDAFRAGKVGRDAVPRVRLEATDRSVLGEVGMGDLKEFQAVE
;
A
#
# COMPACT_ATOMS: atom_id res chain seq x y z
N MET A 1 -71.27 9.14 -30.72
CA MET A 1 -71.29 10.02 -31.91
C MET A 1 -69.99 10.82 -31.94
N PRO A 2 -69.46 11.08 -33.15
CA PRO A 2 -68.02 11.12 -33.53
C PRO A 2 -67.52 12.59 -33.64
N PRO A 3 -66.35 12.96 -34.23
CA PRO A 3 -65.40 12.19 -35.05
C PRO A 3 -63.90 12.37 -34.71
N LYS A 4 -63.10 11.32 -34.99
CA LYS A 4 -62.10 11.24 -36.08
C LYS A 4 -61.35 12.57 -36.34
N LEU A 5 -60.02 12.51 -36.24
CA LEU A 5 -59.16 13.01 -37.32
C LEU A 5 -57.86 12.19 -37.34
N SER A 6 -57.58 11.57 -38.48
CA SER A 6 -56.25 11.11 -38.89
C SER A 6 -55.85 11.94 -40.12
N PRO A 7 -54.63 11.78 -40.65
CA PRO A 7 -53.43 12.56 -40.42
C PRO A 7 -53.16 13.57 -41.56
N PRO A 8 -52.00 14.26 -41.56
CA PRO A 8 -51.28 14.35 -42.83
C PRO A 8 -49.87 13.78 -42.74
N GLN A 9 -49.53 13.16 -43.85
CA GLN A 9 -48.29 12.54 -44.26
C GLN A 9 -47.17 13.56 -44.54
N LEU A 10 -45.95 13.00 -44.67
CA LEU A 10 -44.83 13.50 -45.48
C LEU A 10 -44.04 14.68 -44.84
N ARG A 11 -42.71 14.69 -44.71
CA ARG A 11 -41.62 14.18 -45.54
C ARG A 11 -40.34 13.99 -44.71
N THR A 12 -39.64 12.91 -45.02
CA THR A 12 -38.19 12.80 -45.22
C THR A 12 -37.28 13.91 -44.65
N LEU A 13 -36.38 13.50 -43.75
CA LEU A 13 -34.96 13.87 -43.82
C LEU A 13 -34.15 12.78 -43.13
N THR A 14 -33.67 11.85 -43.96
CA THR A 14 -32.65 10.87 -43.61
C THR A 14 -31.35 11.62 -43.35
N THR A 15 -31.10 12.03 -42.11
CA THR A 15 -29.75 12.38 -41.67
C THR A 15 -29.02 11.08 -41.37
N PHE A 16 -28.18 10.65 -42.32
CA PHE A 16 -27.15 9.66 -42.08
C PHE A 16 -26.24 10.18 -40.96
N PHE A 17 -26.45 9.71 -39.74
CA PHE A 17 -25.43 9.78 -38.69
C PHE A 17 -24.36 8.77 -39.10
N THR A 18 -23.28 9.24 -39.70
CA THR A 18 -22.08 8.42 -39.89
C THR A 18 -21.56 8.06 -38.51
N SER A 19 -21.72 6.80 -38.12
CA SER A 19 -21.07 6.27 -36.93
C SER A 19 -19.56 6.26 -37.18
N ASN A 20 -18.87 7.33 -36.77
CA ASN A 20 -17.43 7.25 -36.57
C ASN A 20 -17.20 6.45 -35.28
N LEU A 21 -17.30 5.13 -35.40
CA LEU A 21 -16.75 4.17 -34.46
C LEU A 21 -15.24 4.36 -34.46
N HIS A 22 -14.78 5.33 -33.67
CA HIS A 22 -13.38 5.38 -33.27
C HIS A 22 -13.14 4.09 -32.51
N LYS A 23 -12.46 3.14 -33.17
CA LYS A 23 -11.70 2.10 -32.49
C LYS A 23 -10.75 2.82 -31.54
N ARG A 24 -11.20 3.03 -30.30
CA ARG A 24 -10.30 3.25 -29.17
C ARG A 24 -9.55 1.94 -29.04
N THR A 25 -8.43 1.86 -29.75
CA THR A 25 -7.36 0.93 -29.43
C THR A 25 -7.17 1.03 -27.93
N LEU A 26 -7.43 -0.06 -27.20
CA LEU A 26 -6.93 -0.24 -25.86
C LEU A 26 -5.40 -0.27 -26.01
N ALA A 27 -4.79 0.91 -26.09
CA ALA A 27 -3.40 1.06 -25.74
C ALA A 27 -3.35 0.62 -24.28
N SER A 28 -2.84 -0.60 -24.06
CA SER A 28 -2.27 -1.01 -22.79
C SER A 28 -1.26 0.07 -22.43
N HIS A 29 -1.70 1.02 -21.59
CA HIS A 29 -0.79 1.98 -21.00
C HIS A 29 -0.01 1.19 -19.97
N ALA A 30 1.08 0.56 -20.42
CA ALA A 30 2.13 0.15 -19.51
C ALA A 30 2.45 1.38 -18.64
N PRO A 31 2.53 1.22 -17.32
CA PRO A 31 2.85 2.33 -16.43
C PRO A 31 4.18 2.96 -16.89
N PRO A 32 4.33 4.29 -16.75
CA PRO A 32 5.54 4.98 -17.18
C PRO A 32 6.76 4.27 -16.60
N THR A 33 7.66 3.84 -17.48
CA THR A 33 8.92 3.20 -17.12
C THR A 33 9.74 4.19 -16.30
N MET A 34 9.69 4.04 -14.98
CA MET A 34 10.62 4.67 -14.06
C MET A 34 12.04 4.25 -14.47
N PRO A 35 13.05 5.15 -14.41
CA PRO A 35 14.41 4.84 -14.80
C PRO A 35 14.92 3.63 -14.02
N HIS A 36 15.72 2.83 -14.71
CA HIS A 36 16.26 1.52 -14.35
C HIS A 36 16.99 1.50 -12.98
N GLN A 37 16.24 1.58 -11.87
CA GLN A 37 16.75 1.17 -10.58
C GLN A 37 16.74 -0.35 -10.53
N PRO A 38 17.85 -0.99 -10.12
CA PRO A 38 17.86 -2.42 -9.91
C PRO A 38 16.76 -2.77 -8.89
N PRO A 39 16.04 -3.89 -9.06
CA PRO A 39 14.98 -4.27 -8.15
C PRO A 39 15.55 -4.37 -6.73
N SER A 40 14.95 -3.65 -5.80
CA SER A 40 15.29 -3.75 -4.38
C SER A 40 15.16 -5.18 -3.90
N LEU A 41 16.01 -5.57 -2.97
CA LEU A 41 15.98 -6.89 -2.38
C LEU A 41 15.26 -6.86 -1.04
N SER A 42 14.51 -7.91 -0.77
CA SER A 42 13.96 -8.18 0.56
C SER A 42 15.07 -8.63 1.52
N VAL A 43 14.75 -8.71 2.82
CA VAL A 43 15.63 -9.33 3.82
C VAL A 43 15.94 -10.80 3.52
N LEU A 44 15.14 -11.47 2.69
CA LEU A 44 15.38 -12.83 2.20
C LEU A 44 16.32 -12.88 0.99
N SER A 45 16.86 -11.74 0.56
CA SER A 45 17.69 -11.60 -0.65
C SER A 45 16.98 -12.00 -1.95
N THR A 46 15.64 -11.93 -1.96
CA THR A 46 14.81 -12.08 -3.16
C THR A 46 14.34 -10.70 -3.65
N PRO A 47 13.78 -10.58 -4.87
CA PRO A 47 13.11 -9.34 -5.26
C PRO A 47 12.05 -8.90 -4.23
N LEU A 48 12.04 -7.61 -3.90
CA LEU A 48 11.11 -7.01 -2.95
C LEU A 48 9.67 -7.09 -3.47
N GLN A 49 8.77 -7.64 -2.66
CA GLN A 49 7.35 -7.74 -3.02
C GLN A 49 6.56 -6.48 -2.64
N ILE A 50 5.42 -6.30 -3.31
CA ILE A 50 4.40 -5.32 -2.89
C ILE A 50 3.92 -5.66 -1.49
N HIS A 51 3.87 -4.67 -0.62
CA HIS A 51 3.30 -4.82 0.72
C HIS A 51 1.80 -4.51 0.74
N SER A 52 1.40 -3.34 0.24
CA SER A 52 0.00 -2.90 0.18
C SER A 52 -0.23 -1.81 -0.87
N LEU A 53 -1.30 -1.96 -1.64
CA LEU A 53 -1.81 -0.91 -2.54
C LEU A 53 -3.10 -0.28 -2.00
N GLN A 54 -3.71 -0.86 -0.97
CA GLN A 54 -4.97 -0.41 -0.37
C GLN A 54 -4.93 -0.68 1.15
N PRO A 55 -4.57 0.33 1.97
CA PRO A 55 -4.13 1.66 1.56
C PRO A 55 -2.73 1.63 0.88
N PRO A 56 -2.43 2.56 -0.05
CA PRO A 56 -1.08 2.71 -0.60
C PRO A 56 -0.07 3.02 0.49
N THR A 57 0.98 2.20 0.57
CA THR A 57 2.03 2.33 1.59
C THR A 57 3.40 2.60 0.98
N GLY A 58 4.43 2.68 1.82
CA GLY A 58 5.78 3.08 1.43
C GLY A 58 5.95 4.60 1.40
N PHE A 59 7.20 5.05 1.48
CA PHE A 59 7.56 6.47 1.47
C PHE A 59 6.98 7.21 0.25
N THR A 60 7.06 6.57 -0.93
CA THR A 60 6.56 7.11 -2.20
C THR A 60 5.10 6.75 -2.51
N ARG A 61 4.41 6.02 -1.62
CA ARG A 61 3.04 5.51 -1.84
C ARG A 61 2.89 4.58 -3.04
N ASP A 62 3.96 3.91 -3.46
CA ASP A 62 3.97 2.92 -4.55
C ASP A 62 3.65 1.49 -4.10
N GLY A 63 3.45 1.28 -2.79
CA GLY A 63 3.12 0.01 -2.17
C GLY A 63 4.31 -0.87 -1.78
N PHE A 64 5.54 -0.41 -1.99
CA PHE A 64 6.76 -1.11 -1.57
C PHE A 64 7.39 -0.43 -0.35
N CYS A 65 7.93 -1.23 0.57
CA CYS A 65 8.73 -0.71 1.69
C CYS A 65 10.20 -0.53 1.29
N ARG A 66 10.44 0.16 0.16
CA ARG A 66 11.76 0.33 -0.43
C ARG A 66 12.57 1.40 0.31
N SER A 67 13.88 1.17 0.46
CA SER A 67 14.79 2.20 0.95
C SER A 67 15.02 3.31 -0.08
N TYR A 68 14.89 4.57 0.35
CA TYR A 68 15.21 5.76 -0.44
C TYR A 68 16.16 6.65 0.35
N ALA A 69 17.16 7.23 -0.31
CA ALA A 69 18.11 8.14 0.33
C ALA A 69 17.43 9.40 0.91
N GLN A 70 16.28 9.79 0.33
CA GLN A 70 15.46 10.93 0.74
C GLN A 70 14.46 10.60 1.84
N ASP A 71 14.38 9.33 2.29
CA ASP A 71 13.50 8.90 3.37
C ASP A 71 14.29 8.79 4.69
N PRO A 72 14.38 9.88 5.49
CA PRO A 72 15.09 9.82 6.77
C PRO A 72 14.42 8.89 7.78
N GLY A 73 13.13 8.59 7.60
CA GLY A 73 12.41 7.65 8.45
C GLY A 73 12.72 6.19 8.14
N GLN A 74 13.29 5.91 6.96
CA GLN A 74 13.53 4.55 6.45
C GLN A 74 12.30 3.65 6.62
N HIS A 75 11.21 3.96 5.92
CA HIS A 75 9.95 3.22 5.90
C HIS A 75 10.12 1.88 5.17
N THR A 76 10.88 0.98 5.78
CA THR A 76 11.45 -0.22 5.16
C THR A 76 10.96 -1.52 5.79
N VAL A 77 10.23 -1.45 6.91
CA VAL A 77 9.63 -2.60 7.58
C VAL A 77 8.19 -2.80 7.11
N ALA A 78 7.91 -3.90 6.41
CA ALA A 78 6.56 -4.25 5.94
C ALA A 78 5.72 -4.86 7.07
N ALA A 79 5.11 -3.99 7.87
CA ALA A 79 4.40 -4.37 9.08
C ALA A 79 2.89 -4.55 8.88
N ILE A 80 2.32 -5.52 9.59
CA ILE A 80 0.89 -5.63 9.84
C ILE A 80 0.66 -5.08 11.24
N VAL A 81 0.08 -3.89 11.32
CA VAL A 81 -0.09 -3.18 12.60
C VAL A 81 -1.21 -3.81 13.42
N THR A 82 -1.02 -3.79 14.73
CA THR A 82 -1.99 -4.24 15.73
C THR A 82 -2.55 -3.04 16.48
N GLU A 83 -3.63 -3.24 17.22
CA GLU A 83 -4.19 -2.15 18.00
C GLU A 83 -3.27 -1.72 19.17
N ASP A 84 -2.60 -2.68 19.80
CA ASP A 84 -1.59 -2.44 20.84
C ASP A 84 -0.42 -1.61 20.30
N PHE A 85 0.07 -1.92 19.08
CA PHE A 85 1.13 -1.11 18.46
C PHE A 85 0.65 0.29 18.14
N LEU A 86 -0.57 0.46 17.62
CA LEU A 86 -1.10 1.78 17.28
C LEU A 86 -1.26 2.65 18.54
N ASN A 87 -1.63 2.06 19.68
CA ASN A 87 -1.67 2.74 20.98
C ASN A 87 -0.26 3.10 21.47
N PHE A 88 0.63 2.10 21.52
CA PHE A 88 2.03 2.30 21.91
C PHE A 88 2.71 3.39 21.07
N SER A 89 2.57 3.34 19.76
CA SER A 89 3.17 4.29 18.83
C SER A 89 2.62 5.71 19.07
N ALA A 90 1.31 5.86 19.32
CA ALA A 90 0.71 7.15 19.64
C ALA A 90 1.25 7.73 20.95
N GLU A 91 1.40 6.92 22.00
CA GLU A 91 2.02 7.32 23.27
C GLU A 91 3.48 7.78 23.11
N ARG A 92 4.18 7.25 22.09
CA ARG A 92 5.55 7.65 21.69
C ARG A 92 5.58 8.82 20.72
N GLY A 93 4.48 9.54 20.57
CA GLY A 93 4.36 10.72 19.70
C GLY A 93 4.27 10.41 18.21
N ASN A 94 3.99 9.17 17.83
CA ASN A 94 3.78 8.74 16.44
C ASN A 94 2.36 8.20 16.28
N ASN A 95 1.37 9.08 16.28
CA ASN A 95 -0.03 8.71 16.11
C ASN A 95 -0.35 8.40 14.64
N LEU A 96 -0.27 7.14 14.24
CA LEU A 96 -0.52 6.73 12.85
C LEU A 96 -1.99 6.85 12.43
N ARG A 97 -2.94 6.89 13.36
CA ARG A 97 -4.38 6.98 13.02
C ARG A 97 -4.74 8.30 12.34
N THR A 98 -3.90 9.32 12.46
CA THR A 98 -4.07 10.59 11.72
C THR A 98 -3.90 10.44 10.21
N LEU A 99 -3.38 9.29 9.74
CA LEU A 99 -3.16 9.00 8.33
C LEU A 99 -4.44 8.56 7.61
N GLY A 100 -5.48 8.13 8.33
CA GLY A 100 -6.76 7.74 7.75
C GLY A 100 -7.48 6.62 8.51
N PRO A 101 -8.77 6.40 8.21
CA PRO A 101 -9.60 5.36 8.86
C PRO A 101 -9.14 3.93 8.55
N GLU A 102 -8.33 3.72 7.52
CA GLU A 102 -7.72 2.43 7.18
C GLU A 102 -6.61 2.03 8.17
N MET A 103 -6.09 2.97 8.96
CA MET A 103 -5.04 2.71 9.95
C MET A 103 -5.62 2.12 11.24
N LYS A 104 -5.96 0.83 11.15
CA LYS A 104 -6.48 -0.01 12.24
C LYS A 104 -5.76 -1.35 12.27
N GLU A 105 -6.06 -2.17 13.26
CA GLU A 105 -5.55 -3.53 13.35
C GLU A 105 -5.70 -4.30 12.02
N GLY A 106 -4.63 -4.98 11.63
CA GLY A 106 -4.52 -5.69 10.36
C GLY A 106 -4.06 -4.83 9.19
N CYS A 107 -3.95 -3.51 9.35
CA CYS A 107 -3.47 -2.63 8.28
C CYS A 107 -2.01 -2.94 7.92
N ARG A 108 -1.75 -3.09 6.62
CA ARG A 108 -0.42 -3.28 6.06
C ARG A 108 0.23 -1.94 5.81
N TRP A 109 1.31 -1.66 6.52
CA TRP A 109 1.99 -0.39 6.45
C TRP A 109 3.51 -0.51 6.56
N CYS A 110 4.22 0.20 5.70
CA CYS A 110 5.66 0.38 5.80
C CYS A 110 5.99 1.31 6.98
N LEU A 111 6.53 0.73 8.05
CA LEU A 111 6.97 1.47 9.22
C LEU A 111 8.43 1.90 9.09
N CYS A 112 8.75 3.04 9.70
CA CYS A 112 10.12 3.41 10.00
C CYS A 112 10.79 2.27 10.79
N VAL A 113 11.99 1.86 10.39
CA VAL A 113 12.74 0.81 11.09
C VAL A 113 12.92 1.13 12.58
N ALA A 114 13.24 2.39 12.91
CA ALA A 114 13.40 2.84 14.28
C ALA A 114 12.12 2.71 15.12
N ARG A 115 10.93 2.92 14.52
CA ARG A 115 9.64 2.81 15.24
C ARG A 115 9.23 1.37 15.48
N TRP A 116 9.52 0.48 14.53
CA TRP A 116 9.33 -0.95 14.75
C TRP A 116 10.30 -1.47 15.83
N LYS A 117 11.56 -1.04 15.78
CA LYS A 117 12.58 -1.39 16.78
C LYS A 117 12.24 -0.86 18.18
N GLU A 118 11.69 0.35 18.29
CA GLU A 118 11.23 0.92 19.56
C GLU A 118 10.19 0.01 20.25
N ALA A 119 9.26 -0.56 19.48
CA ALA A 119 8.29 -1.52 19.99
C ALA A 119 8.95 -2.84 20.42
N LEU A 120 9.86 -3.37 19.61
CA LEU A 120 10.63 -4.57 19.94
C LEU A 120 11.40 -4.38 21.26
N ASP A 121 12.14 -3.28 21.40
CA ASP A 121 12.95 -3.01 22.58
C ASP A 121 12.07 -2.84 23.83
N ALA A 122 10.89 -2.23 23.70
CA ALA A 122 9.91 -2.15 24.78
C ALA A 122 9.38 -3.53 25.20
N PHE A 123 9.10 -4.41 24.25
CA PHE A 123 8.70 -5.80 24.51
C PHE A 123 9.82 -6.58 25.21
N ARG A 124 11.05 -6.50 24.72
CA ARG A 124 12.22 -7.15 25.35
C ARG A 124 12.45 -6.66 26.78
N ALA A 125 12.13 -5.41 27.07
CA ALA A 125 12.18 -4.82 28.41
C ALA A 125 10.96 -5.15 29.29
N GLY A 126 9.99 -5.94 28.80
CA GLY A 126 8.77 -6.29 29.54
C GLY A 126 7.79 -5.13 29.77
N LYS A 127 7.90 -4.06 28.98
CA LYS A 127 7.07 -2.84 29.13
C LYS A 127 5.75 -2.90 28.36
N VAL A 128 5.68 -3.72 27.32
CA VAL A 128 4.50 -3.91 26.48
C VAL A 128 4.32 -5.40 26.19
N GLY A 129 3.08 -5.78 25.86
CA GLY A 129 2.76 -7.12 25.40
C GLY A 129 3.39 -7.43 24.05
N ARG A 130 3.43 -8.72 23.70
CA ARG A 130 3.97 -9.20 22.42
C ARG A 130 3.26 -8.57 21.22
N ASP A 131 1.96 -8.31 21.34
CA ASP A 131 1.14 -7.77 20.27
C ASP A 131 1.46 -6.30 19.96
N ALA A 132 2.16 -5.57 20.85
CA ALA A 132 2.66 -4.24 20.56
C ALA A 132 3.80 -4.23 19.53
N VAL A 133 4.39 -5.38 19.20
CA VAL A 133 5.40 -5.52 18.13
C VAL A 133 4.70 -6.02 16.86
N PRO A 134 4.55 -5.17 15.82
CA PRO A 134 3.84 -5.54 14.60
C PRO A 134 4.42 -6.77 13.92
N ARG A 135 3.55 -7.61 13.34
CA ARG A 135 4.01 -8.74 12.52
C ARG A 135 4.65 -8.23 11.24
N VAL A 136 5.65 -8.94 10.72
CA VAL A 136 6.45 -8.50 9.57
C VAL A 136 6.30 -9.45 8.38
N ARG A 137 6.06 -8.92 7.18
CA ARG A 137 6.17 -9.69 5.93
C ARG A 137 7.61 -9.63 5.42
N LEU A 138 8.33 -10.75 5.51
CA LEU A 138 9.77 -10.78 5.20
C LEU A 138 10.05 -10.51 3.73
N GLU A 139 9.21 -11.02 2.82
CA GLU A 139 9.33 -10.87 1.37
C GLU A 139 9.12 -9.42 0.89
N ALA A 140 8.45 -8.60 1.71
CA ALA A 140 8.14 -7.20 1.42
C ALA A 140 8.93 -6.20 2.29
N THR A 141 9.78 -6.69 3.21
CA THR A 141 10.67 -5.89 4.06
C THR A 141 12.01 -5.71 3.36
N ASP A 142 12.46 -4.48 3.17
CA ASP A 142 13.70 -4.17 2.45
C ASP A 142 14.93 -4.66 3.22
N ARG A 143 15.94 -5.11 2.49
CA ARG A 143 17.19 -5.63 3.03
C ARG A 143 17.91 -4.63 3.94
N SER A 144 17.72 -3.32 3.75
CA SER A 144 18.35 -2.28 4.57
C SER A 144 18.03 -2.41 6.06
N VAL A 145 16.87 -2.99 6.41
CA VAL A 145 16.44 -3.22 7.80
C VAL A 145 17.47 -4.04 8.58
N LEU A 146 18.23 -4.92 7.92
CA LEU A 146 19.25 -5.76 8.55
C LEU A 146 20.44 -4.96 9.11
N GLY A 147 20.56 -3.67 8.80
CA GLY A 147 21.53 -2.77 9.42
C GLY A 147 21.17 -2.37 10.87
N GLU A 148 19.89 -2.49 11.26
CA GLU A 148 19.40 -2.05 12.58
C GLU A 148 18.66 -3.16 13.36
N VAL A 149 18.02 -4.09 12.65
CA VAL A 149 17.24 -5.18 13.24
C VAL A 149 17.74 -6.52 12.72
N GLY A 150 18.00 -7.46 13.63
CA GLY A 150 18.49 -8.78 13.27
C GLY A 150 17.44 -9.64 12.56
N MET A 151 17.87 -10.50 11.64
CA MET A 151 17.00 -11.48 10.97
C MET A 151 16.26 -12.40 11.96
N GLY A 152 16.86 -12.70 13.12
CA GLY A 152 16.21 -13.47 14.18
C GLY A 152 14.96 -12.80 14.73
N ASP A 153 15.04 -11.50 15.05
CA ASP A 153 13.89 -10.72 15.53
C ASP A 153 12.82 -10.60 14.44
N LEU A 154 13.21 -10.34 13.19
CA LEU A 154 12.25 -10.29 12.08
C LEU A 154 11.49 -11.62 11.91
N LYS A 155 12.19 -12.76 12.03
CA LYS A 155 11.57 -14.09 11.97
C LYS A 155 10.67 -14.39 13.17
N GLU A 156 11.05 -13.98 14.37
CA GLU A 156 10.20 -14.13 15.57
C GLU A 156 8.85 -13.44 15.38
N PHE A 157 8.83 -12.31 14.70
CA PHE A 157 7.61 -11.53 14.44
C PHE A 157 7.09 -11.70 13.01
N GLN A 158 7.54 -12.69 12.24
CA GLN A 158 7.09 -12.91 10.87
C GLN A 158 5.57 -13.15 10.79
N ALA A 159 4.84 -12.49 9.89
CA ALA A 159 3.44 -12.82 9.64
C ALA A 159 3.31 -14.26 9.11
N VAL A 160 2.38 -15.04 9.67
CA VAL A 160 1.98 -16.32 9.10
C VAL A 160 0.91 -15.98 8.07
N GLU A 161 1.18 -16.27 6.79
CA GLU A 161 0.21 -16.06 5.71
C GLU A 161 -0.96 -17.05 5.78
#